data_AF-M1ZG76-F1
#
_entry.id   AF-M1ZG76-F1
#
_cell.length_a   1.000
_cell.length_b   1.000
_cell.length_c   1.000
_cell.angle_alpha   90.00
_cell.angle_beta   90.00
_cell.angle_gamma   90.00
#
_symmetry.space_group_name_H-M   'P 1'
#
loop_
_entity.id
_entity.type
_entity.pdbx_description
1 polymer ?
#
loop_
_entity_poly.entity_id
_entity_poly.type
_entity_poly.pdbx_seq_one_letter_code
_entity_poly.pdbx_strand_id
1 'polypeptide(L)'
;MEDYNYKNNIDKHGSIIPPKDFSQFETGNIVTINKNMLNLLNLCIRVAKTNAPIIVYGESGVGKEMVAELIHQNSNRTNQPFVKLNCSAIPENLLESEFFGYEPGAFTGALKTGKQGIIELANKGTLLLDEIGEMPVNLQPKLLRFLQNGKYTKVGGYEELFSDVRVISATNKSLEHRIDAGLFREDLYFRLNVIPINIPPLRKRKEDIPILALYFLDYYNQYYNMDKKVSVKVMENLIDYEWPGNVRELKNVIERLALISLDKTITEEDLTYSSFATKKYNTIEKKNYEQSYEFDEKLSLKEIVANYEIKVILNSVKRYGSIRKAARVLQVSPSTLSRKISTYFENNKD
;
A
#
# COMPACT_ATOMS: atom_id res chain seq x y z
N MET A 1 5.52 -24.41 14.72
CA MET A 1 4.27 -24.14 14.00
C MET A 1 4.41 -24.80 12.65
N GLU A 2 3.51 -25.71 12.29
CA GLU A 2 3.45 -26.23 10.92
C GLU A 2 3.09 -25.05 10.00
N ASP A 3 3.98 -24.71 9.07
CA ASP A 3 3.75 -23.64 8.12
C ASP A 3 2.57 -24.04 7.22
N TYR A 4 1.40 -23.42 7.41
CA TYR A 4 0.23 -23.68 6.56
C TYR A 4 0.60 -23.40 5.10
N ASN A 5 0.57 -24.45 4.29
CA ASN A 5 0.83 -24.37 2.86
C ASN A 5 -0.48 -24.59 2.10
N TYR A 6 -1.00 -23.52 1.50
CA TYR A 6 -2.24 -23.56 0.73
C TYR A 6 -2.18 -24.55 -0.44
N LYS A 7 -0.98 -24.82 -0.99
CA LYS A 7 -0.79 -25.80 -2.08
C LYS A 7 -1.09 -27.23 -1.65
N ASN A 8 -1.00 -27.53 -0.36
CA ASN A 8 -1.32 -28.85 0.18
C ASN A 8 -2.78 -28.96 0.64
N ASN A 9 -3.53 -27.85 0.63
CA ASN A 9 -4.89 -27.75 1.14
C ASN A 9 -5.84 -27.34 0.01
N ILE A 10 -6.06 -28.24 -0.94
CA ILE A 10 -6.88 -28.00 -2.13
C ILE A 10 -7.99 -29.06 -2.17
N ASP A 11 -9.22 -28.63 -2.46
CA ASP A 11 -10.33 -29.57 -2.66
C ASP A 11 -10.31 -30.21 -4.07
N LYS A 12 -11.20 -31.17 -4.29
CA LYS A 12 -11.31 -31.89 -5.57
C LYS A 12 -11.62 -31.00 -6.79
N HIS A 13 -11.96 -29.74 -6.58
CA HIS A 13 -12.29 -28.76 -7.62
C HIS A 13 -11.16 -27.75 -7.86
N GLY A 14 -10.00 -27.92 -7.21
CA GLY A 14 -8.88 -26.98 -7.37
C GLY A 14 -9.03 -25.70 -6.54
N SER A 15 -9.97 -25.68 -5.58
CA SER A 15 -10.18 -24.55 -4.68
C SER A 15 -9.40 -24.73 -3.39
N ILE A 16 -8.81 -23.65 -2.90
CA ILE A 16 -8.05 -23.66 -1.65
C ILE A 16 -9.01 -23.80 -0.46
N ILE A 17 -8.67 -24.71 0.44
CA ILE A 17 -9.36 -24.92 1.72
C ILE A 17 -8.67 -24.05 2.76
N PRO A 18 -9.35 -23.04 3.33
CA PRO A 18 -8.76 -22.19 4.36
C PRO A 18 -8.43 -23.00 5.62
N PRO A 19 -7.48 -22.54 6.46
CA PRO A 19 -7.31 -23.12 7.79
C PRO A 19 -8.62 -22.99 8.58
N LYS A 20 -8.90 -23.97 9.43
CA LYS A 20 -10.12 -23.95 10.27
C LYS A 20 -10.11 -22.85 11.33
N ASP A 21 -8.92 -22.42 11.72
CA ASP A 21 -8.68 -21.39 12.72
C ASP A 21 -7.46 -20.57 12.30
N PHE A 22 -7.59 -19.25 12.38
CA PHE A 22 -6.53 -18.29 12.07
C PHE A 22 -5.75 -17.84 13.32
N SER A 23 -6.23 -18.16 14.53
CA SER A 23 -5.65 -17.69 15.81
C SER A 23 -4.15 -17.97 15.95
N GLN A 24 -3.68 -19.11 15.41
CA GLN A 24 -2.26 -19.48 15.43
C GLN A 24 -1.35 -18.56 14.57
N PHE A 25 -1.94 -17.78 13.68
CA PHE A 25 -1.24 -16.80 12.83
C PHE A 25 -1.43 -15.36 13.33
N GLU A 26 -2.19 -15.18 14.41
CA GLU A 26 -2.52 -13.88 14.97
C GLU A 26 -1.55 -13.50 16.08
N THR A 27 -1.05 -12.27 16.02
CA THR A 27 -0.35 -11.61 17.13
C THR A 27 -1.09 -10.30 17.41
N GLY A 28 -1.94 -10.31 18.43
CA GLY A 28 -2.97 -9.28 18.59
C GLY A 28 -3.93 -9.33 17.40
N ASN A 29 -4.19 -8.19 16.77
CA ASN A 29 -5.04 -8.11 15.58
C ASN A 29 -4.27 -8.28 14.25
N ILE A 30 -3.00 -8.70 14.29
CA ILE A 30 -2.14 -8.77 13.11
C ILE A 30 -1.94 -10.24 12.70
N VAL A 31 -2.33 -10.56 11.46
CA VAL A 31 -2.13 -11.89 10.86
C VAL A 31 -0.83 -11.92 10.07
N THR A 32 0.07 -12.86 10.36
CA THR A 32 1.32 -13.06 9.62
C THR A 32 1.93 -14.45 9.86
N ILE A 33 2.59 -15.00 8.84
CA ILE A 33 3.47 -16.17 8.93
C ILE A 33 4.92 -15.82 8.57
N ASN A 34 5.16 -14.61 8.08
CA ASN A 34 6.49 -14.16 7.72
C ASN A 34 7.37 -13.95 8.97
N LYS A 35 8.52 -14.64 9.00
CA LYS A 35 9.44 -14.64 10.15
C LYS A 35 9.96 -13.25 10.51
N ASN A 36 10.22 -12.39 9.51
CA ASN A 36 10.71 -11.03 9.78
C ASN A 36 9.63 -10.17 10.43
N MET A 37 8.37 -10.31 9.97
CA MET A 37 7.24 -9.65 10.60
C MET A 37 7.02 -10.15 12.02
N LEU A 38 7.05 -11.47 12.26
CA LEU A 38 6.93 -12.05 13.61
C LEU A 38 8.02 -11.51 14.57
N ASN A 39 9.28 -11.46 14.12
CA ASN A 39 10.37 -10.88 14.90
C ASN A 39 10.14 -9.40 15.22
N LEU A 40 9.62 -8.63 14.27
CA LEU A 40 9.24 -7.23 14.48
C LEU A 40 8.12 -7.10 15.51
N LEU A 41 7.07 -7.91 15.44
CA LEU A 41 5.98 -7.88 16.42
C LEU A 41 6.47 -8.26 17.83
N ASN A 42 7.35 -9.26 17.94
CA ASN A 42 7.97 -9.63 19.21
C ASN A 42 8.83 -8.50 19.79
N LEU A 43 9.56 -7.76 18.94
CA LEU A 43 10.26 -6.55 19.37
C LEU A 43 9.28 -5.50 19.89
N CYS A 44 8.20 -5.23 19.17
CA CYS A 44 7.14 -4.29 19.58
C CYS A 44 6.57 -4.64 20.96
N ILE A 45 6.24 -5.91 21.20
CA ILE A 45 5.74 -6.40 22.50
C ILE A 45 6.77 -6.19 23.62
N ARG A 46 8.07 -6.41 23.34
CA ARG A 46 9.14 -6.19 24.31
C ARG A 46 9.28 -4.71 24.68
N VAL A 47 9.36 -3.82 23.69
CA VAL A 47 9.54 -2.39 23.92
C VAL A 47 8.27 -1.71 24.46
N ALA A 48 7.11 -2.35 24.32
CA ALA A 48 5.84 -1.89 24.88
C ALA A 48 5.89 -1.68 26.40
N LYS A 49 6.73 -2.42 27.13
CA LYS A 49 6.88 -2.27 28.61
C LYS A 49 7.61 -1.00 29.05
N THR A 50 8.19 -0.25 28.11
CA THR A 50 8.89 1.02 28.37
C THR A 50 8.04 2.23 27.98
N ASN A 51 8.42 3.43 28.42
CA ASN A 51 7.83 4.69 27.96
C ASN A 51 8.67 5.35 26.84
N ALA A 52 9.64 4.64 26.24
CA ALA A 52 10.47 5.18 25.19
C ALA A 52 9.61 5.58 23.97
N PRO A 53 9.89 6.72 23.32
CA PRO A 53 9.29 7.07 22.03
C PRO A 53 9.56 5.99 20.99
N ILE A 54 8.51 5.63 20.25
CA ILE A 54 8.59 4.66 19.15
C ILE A 54 8.13 5.37 17.89
N ILE A 55 8.87 5.18 16.80
CA ILE A 55 8.45 5.61 15.48
C ILE A 55 8.29 4.41 14.55
N VAL A 56 7.13 4.34 13.90
CA VAL A 56 6.75 3.26 13.00
C VAL A 56 6.83 3.76 11.55
N TYR A 57 7.82 3.28 10.83
CA TYR A 57 7.96 3.53 9.41
C TYR A 57 7.26 2.45 8.59
N GLY A 58 6.69 2.86 7.46
CA GLY A 58 6.15 1.93 6.48
C GLY A 58 5.24 2.61 5.46
N GLU A 59 5.12 1.98 4.31
CA GLU A 59 4.24 2.45 3.23
C GLU A 59 2.77 2.54 3.67
N SER A 60 1.95 3.25 2.89
CA SER A 60 0.51 3.28 3.17
C SER A 60 -0.09 1.89 3.06
N GLY A 61 -0.96 1.54 4.01
CA GLY A 61 -1.70 0.27 4.01
C GLY A 61 -0.92 -0.95 4.54
N VAL A 62 0.27 -0.79 5.12
CA VAL A 62 1.02 -1.92 5.73
C VAL A 62 0.55 -2.35 7.12
N GLY A 63 -0.25 -1.51 7.79
CA GLY A 63 -0.77 -1.77 9.15
C GLY A 63 -0.05 -1.00 10.28
N LYS A 64 0.49 0.20 10.02
CA LYS A 64 1.19 1.02 11.04
C LYS A 64 0.36 1.25 12.31
N GLU A 65 -0.93 1.56 12.14
CA GLU A 65 -1.88 1.77 13.25
C GLU A 65 -2.08 0.49 14.09
N MET A 66 -2.20 -0.67 13.45
CA MET A 66 -2.35 -1.95 14.16
C MET A 66 -1.09 -2.29 14.98
N VAL A 67 0.09 -1.94 14.48
CA VAL A 67 1.34 -2.09 15.25
C VAL A 67 1.36 -1.14 16.45
N ALA A 68 0.89 0.10 16.30
CA ALA A 68 0.77 1.03 17.43
C ALA A 68 -0.24 0.54 18.48
N GLU A 69 -1.37 -0.01 18.05
CA GLU A 69 -2.35 -0.65 18.94
C GLU A 69 -1.75 -1.84 19.69
N LEU A 70 -1.04 -2.72 19.00
CA LEU A 70 -0.36 -3.86 19.62
C LEU A 70 0.62 -3.39 20.71
N ILE A 71 1.40 -2.34 20.44
CA ILE A 71 2.32 -1.75 21.41
C ILE A 71 1.54 -1.22 22.62
N HIS A 72 0.44 -0.49 22.41
CA HIS A 72 -0.37 0.05 23.49
C HIS A 72 -0.97 -1.06 24.36
N GLN A 73 -1.58 -2.07 23.74
CA GLN A 73 -2.20 -3.23 24.41
C GLN A 73 -1.19 -4.04 25.25
N ASN A 74 0.08 -4.05 24.86
CA ASN A 74 1.13 -4.74 25.59
C ASN A 74 1.89 -3.85 26.58
N SER A 75 1.51 -2.58 26.70
CA SER A 75 2.17 -1.62 27.58
C SER A 75 1.61 -1.59 29.00
N ASN A 76 2.32 -0.89 29.89
CA ASN A 76 1.82 -0.60 31.25
C ASN A 76 0.61 0.37 31.24
N ARG A 77 0.26 0.93 30.07
CA ARG A 77 -0.85 1.86 29.86
C ARG A 77 -2.03 1.22 29.11
N THR A 78 -2.10 -0.11 28.99
CA THR A 78 -3.15 -0.81 28.22
C THR A 78 -4.58 -0.52 28.67
N ASN A 79 -4.79 -0.14 29.93
CA ASN A 79 -6.12 0.22 30.47
C ASN A 79 -6.36 1.75 30.45
N GLN A 80 -5.47 2.51 29.83
CA GLN A 80 -5.54 3.97 29.71
C GLN A 80 -5.95 4.35 28.28
N PRO A 81 -6.35 5.61 28.02
CA PRO A 81 -6.77 6.03 26.69
C PRO A 81 -5.71 5.77 25.61
N PHE A 82 -6.15 5.27 24.46
CA PHE A 82 -5.37 5.24 23.23
C PHE A 82 -5.97 6.23 22.23
N VAL A 83 -5.37 7.42 22.15
CA VAL A 83 -5.88 8.51 21.30
C VAL A 83 -5.07 8.55 20.02
N LYS A 84 -5.76 8.74 18.89
CA LYS A 84 -5.15 8.74 17.56
C LYS A 84 -5.35 10.10 16.91
N LEU A 85 -4.29 10.60 16.29
CA LEU A 85 -4.31 11.81 15.49
C LEU A 85 -3.60 11.56 14.16
N ASN A 86 -4.29 11.79 13.06
CA ASN A 86 -3.70 11.78 11.74
C ASN A 86 -3.34 13.23 11.34
N CYS A 87 -2.04 13.52 11.23
CA CYS A 87 -1.54 14.86 10.97
C CYS A 87 -1.86 15.36 9.54
N SER A 88 -2.15 14.46 8.59
CA SER A 88 -2.51 14.82 7.22
C SER A 88 -4.01 15.00 7.00
N ALA A 89 -4.85 14.56 7.94
CA ALA A 89 -6.31 14.59 7.80
C ALA A 89 -6.94 15.92 8.24
N ILE A 90 -6.23 16.70 9.06
CA ILE A 90 -6.73 17.95 9.64
C ILE A 90 -6.07 19.12 8.91
N PRO A 91 -6.86 20.13 8.48
CA PRO A 91 -6.32 21.36 7.94
C PRO A 91 -5.29 22.01 8.88
N GLU A 92 -4.19 22.49 8.32
CA GLU A 92 -3.06 23.07 9.09
C GLU A 92 -3.52 24.16 10.08
N ASN A 93 -4.47 25.00 9.68
CA ASN A 93 -5.01 26.08 10.51
C ASN A 93 -5.82 25.58 11.72
N LEU A 94 -6.30 24.34 11.70
CA LEU A 94 -7.05 23.72 12.80
C LEU A 94 -6.20 22.77 13.63
N LEU A 95 -5.12 22.23 13.05
CA LEU A 95 -4.30 21.20 13.68
C LEU A 95 -3.74 21.64 15.04
N GLU A 96 -3.35 22.91 15.19
CA GLU A 96 -2.89 23.45 16.46
C GLU A 96 -3.97 23.37 17.56
N SER A 97 -5.18 23.84 17.25
CA SER A 97 -6.30 23.84 18.18
C SER A 97 -6.81 22.43 18.50
N GLU A 98 -6.69 21.49 17.57
CA GLU A 98 -7.01 20.08 17.84
C GLU A 98 -5.94 19.44 18.74
N PHE A 99 -4.66 19.77 18.55
CA PHE A 99 -3.56 19.19 19.33
C PHE A 99 -3.55 19.69 20.77
N PHE A 100 -3.59 21.02 20.94
CA PHE A 100 -3.35 21.69 22.22
C PHE A 100 -4.63 22.19 22.89
N GLY A 101 -5.74 22.26 22.17
CA GLY A 101 -6.96 22.93 22.65
C GLY A 101 -6.87 24.45 22.55
N TYR A 102 -7.94 25.14 22.91
CA TYR A 102 -8.00 26.60 22.91
C TYR A 102 -8.81 27.14 24.08
N GLU A 103 -8.44 28.33 24.54
CA GLU A 103 -9.17 29.08 25.56
C GLU A 103 -10.38 29.82 24.97
N PRO A 104 -11.40 30.15 25.78
CA PRO A 104 -12.52 30.99 25.35
C PRO A 104 -12.06 32.28 24.65
N GLY A 105 -12.57 32.53 23.45
CA GLY A 105 -12.27 33.76 22.72
C GLY A 105 -10.88 33.83 22.07
N ALA A 106 -10.15 32.71 21.97
CA ALA A 106 -8.83 32.68 21.35
C ALA A 106 -8.78 33.15 19.88
N PHE A 107 -9.87 32.97 19.13
CA PHE A 107 -10.03 33.42 17.74
C PHE A 107 -11.51 33.64 17.39
N THR A 108 -11.77 34.33 16.27
CA THR A 108 -13.13 34.51 15.73
C THR A 108 -13.78 33.15 15.41
N GLY A 109 -14.86 32.82 16.10
CA GLY A 109 -15.55 31.53 15.99
C GLY A 109 -15.21 30.53 17.11
N ALA A 110 -14.30 30.87 18.03
CA ALA A 110 -14.00 30.04 19.18
C ALA A 110 -15.23 29.88 20.08
N LEU A 111 -15.48 28.65 20.56
CA LEU A 111 -16.52 28.39 21.55
C LEU A 111 -16.25 29.18 22.83
N LYS A 112 -17.31 29.74 23.42
CA LYS A 112 -17.24 30.49 24.69
C LYS A 112 -16.75 29.63 25.87
N THR A 113 -16.77 28.31 25.73
CA THR A 113 -16.30 27.34 26.73
C THR A 113 -14.86 26.88 26.48
N GLY A 114 -14.22 27.32 25.40
CA GLY A 114 -12.96 26.73 24.93
C GLY A 114 -13.16 25.30 24.41
N LYS A 115 -12.05 24.60 24.16
CA LYS A 115 -12.02 23.18 23.77
C LYS A 115 -10.76 22.51 24.30
N GLN A 116 -10.90 21.29 24.82
CA GLN A 116 -9.76 20.45 25.21
C GLN A 116 -9.02 19.93 23.97
N GLY A 117 -7.70 19.89 24.06
CA GLY A 117 -6.84 19.32 23.01
C GLY A 117 -6.69 17.82 23.13
N ILE A 118 -6.21 17.19 22.06
CA ILE A 118 -5.91 15.76 22.01
C ILE A 118 -4.86 15.34 23.05
N ILE A 119 -3.88 16.20 23.36
CA ILE A 119 -2.92 15.94 24.45
C ILE A 119 -3.66 15.71 25.78
N GLU A 120 -4.64 16.56 26.08
CA GLU A 120 -5.40 16.51 27.33
C GLU A 120 -6.24 15.23 27.39
N LEU A 121 -6.86 14.85 26.28
CA LEU A 121 -7.62 13.61 26.14
C LEU A 121 -6.74 12.35 26.27
N ALA A 122 -5.47 12.45 25.89
CA ALA A 122 -4.50 11.36 25.95
C ALA A 122 -3.75 11.25 27.28
N ASN A 123 -4.04 12.13 28.26
CA ASN A 123 -3.34 12.17 29.54
C ASN A 123 -3.35 10.81 30.25
N LYS A 124 -2.20 10.39 30.80
CA LYS A 124 -1.89 9.04 31.35
C LYS A 124 -1.93 7.90 30.33
N GLY A 125 -2.43 8.16 29.13
CA GLY A 125 -2.60 7.21 28.05
C GLY A 125 -1.45 7.23 27.04
N THR A 126 -1.80 6.88 25.81
CA THR A 126 -0.88 6.85 24.66
C THR A 126 -1.49 7.63 23.51
N LEU A 127 -0.69 8.48 22.88
CA LEU A 127 -1.04 9.24 21.69
C LEU A 127 -0.32 8.66 20.47
N LEU A 128 -1.08 8.23 19.47
CA LEU A 128 -0.57 7.90 18.15
C LEU A 128 -0.60 9.15 17.26
N LEU A 129 0.57 9.54 16.76
CA LEU A 129 0.75 10.56 15.73
C LEU A 129 0.96 9.89 14.38
N ASP A 130 -0.11 9.65 13.65
CA ASP A 130 -0.04 9.09 12.30
C ASP A 130 0.29 10.17 11.26
N GLU A 131 1.04 9.76 10.25
CA GLU A 131 1.67 10.61 9.26
C GLU A 131 2.40 11.83 9.86
N ILE A 132 3.20 11.63 10.92
CA ILE A 132 3.95 12.70 11.63
C ILE A 132 4.84 13.51 10.69
N GLY A 133 5.32 12.89 9.61
CA GLY A 133 6.07 13.59 8.57
C GLY A 133 5.31 14.80 8.04
N GLU A 134 3.98 14.72 7.91
CA GLU A 134 3.13 15.81 7.41
C GLU A 134 2.87 16.95 8.39
N MET A 135 3.43 16.90 9.59
CA MET A 135 3.23 17.97 10.56
C MET A 135 3.84 19.31 10.07
N PRO A 136 3.04 20.40 10.04
CA PRO A 136 3.51 21.75 9.74
C PRO A 136 4.70 22.19 10.60
N VAL A 137 5.68 22.86 9.98
CA VAL A 137 6.96 23.23 10.61
C VAL A 137 6.77 24.14 11.82
N ASN A 138 5.78 25.03 11.78
CA ASN A 138 5.41 25.92 12.90
C ASN A 138 4.91 25.18 14.15
N LEU A 139 4.37 23.96 14.01
CA LEU A 139 3.87 23.17 15.14
C LEU A 139 4.95 22.28 15.76
N GLN A 140 5.99 21.94 15.00
CA GLN A 140 7.06 21.06 15.45
C GLN A 140 7.78 21.56 16.74
N PRO A 141 8.07 22.87 16.93
CA PRO A 141 8.62 23.37 18.19
C PRO A 141 7.70 23.15 19.41
N LYS A 142 6.38 23.30 19.22
CA LYS A 142 5.40 23.09 20.30
C LYS A 142 5.29 21.61 20.67
N LEU A 143 5.28 20.73 19.66
CA LEU A 143 5.35 19.29 19.88
C LEU A 143 6.65 18.90 20.60
N LEU A 144 7.79 19.45 20.19
CA LEU A 144 9.08 19.19 20.84
C LEU A 144 9.05 19.57 22.32
N ARG A 145 8.54 20.76 22.65
CA ARG A 145 8.39 21.20 24.06
C ARG A 145 7.57 20.19 24.85
N PHE A 146 6.42 19.78 24.31
CA PHE A 146 5.57 18.78 24.93
C PHE A 146 6.30 17.43 25.13
N LEU A 147 7.01 16.93 24.11
CA LEU A 147 7.77 15.67 24.22
C LEU A 147 8.92 15.73 25.22
N GLN A 148 9.49 16.91 25.49
CA GLN A 148 10.62 17.09 26.38
C GLN A 148 10.22 17.02 27.87
N ASN A 149 9.15 17.73 28.25
CA ASN A 149 8.80 17.93 29.65
C ASN A 149 7.31 17.70 29.97
N GLY A 150 6.50 17.24 29.01
CA GLY A 150 5.07 17.00 29.17
C GLY A 150 4.24 18.28 29.21
N LYS A 151 4.86 19.46 28.98
CA LYS A 151 4.19 20.74 29.15
C LYS A 151 3.73 21.35 27.83
N TYR A 152 2.57 22.00 27.87
CA TYR A 152 1.98 22.67 26.72
C TYR A 152 1.09 23.85 27.14
N THR A 153 0.66 24.66 26.18
CA THR A 153 -0.23 25.80 26.40
C THR A 153 -1.33 25.76 25.35
N LYS A 154 -2.56 26.05 25.75
CA LYS A 154 -3.71 26.17 24.85
C LYS A 154 -3.55 27.37 23.93
N VAL A 155 -4.14 27.31 22.74
CA VAL A 155 -4.18 28.45 21.81
C VAL A 155 -4.90 29.62 22.49
N GLY A 156 -4.29 30.81 22.46
CA GLY A 156 -4.79 32.01 23.12
C GLY A 156 -4.61 32.05 24.65
N GLY A 157 -4.09 30.98 25.25
CA GLY A 157 -3.80 30.89 26.68
C GLY A 157 -2.36 31.26 27.03
N TYR A 158 -2.13 31.51 28.31
CA TYR A 158 -0.81 31.76 28.91
C TYR A 158 -0.44 30.75 30.01
N GLU A 159 -1.40 29.94 30.44
CA GLU A 159 -1.18 28.91 31.45
C GLU A 159 -0.37 27.74 30.87
N GLU A 160 0.65 27.30 31.62
CA GLU A 160 1.42 26.11 31.30
C GLU A 160 0.76 24.88 31.92
N LEU A 161 0.20 24.02 31.07
CA LEU A 161 -0.45 22.78 31.46
C LEU A 161 0.53 21.60 31.35
N PHE A 162 0.27 20.52 32.08
CA PHE A 162 1.06 19.30 32.05
C PHE A 162 0.19 18.09 31.67
N SER A 163 0.71 17.19 30.85
CA SER A 163 0.10 15.89 30.57
C SER A 163 1.16 14.81 30.41
N ASP A 164 0.96 13.67 31.08
CA ASP A 164 1.83 12.51 30.99
C ASP A 164 1.34 11.57 29.88
N VAL A 165 1.85 11.75 28.66
CA VAL A 165 1.43 11.00 27.48
C VAL A 165 2.60 10.24 26.89
N ARG A 166 2.41 8.95 26.64
CA ARG A 166 3.34 8.17 25.82
C ARG A 166 3.05 8.47 24.36
N VAL A 167 4.07 8.80 23.58
CA VAL A 167 3.91 9.06 22.14
C VAL A 167 4.42 7.89 21.31
N ILE A 168 3.59 7.44 20.38
CA ILE A 168 3.96 6.56 19.27
C ILE A 168 3.74 7.39 18.00
N SER A 169 4.74 7.47 17.13
CA SER A 169 4.62 8.17 15.85
C SER A 169 4.64 7.19 14.69
N ALA A 170 4.03 7.56 13.56
CA ALA A 170 4.04 6.75 12.36
C ALA A 170 4.19 7.63 11.11
N THR A 171 4.93 7.16 10.10
CA THR A 171 5.04 7.87 8.82
C THR A 171 5.44 6.94 7.67
N ASN A 172 5.04 7.30 6.46
CA ASN A 172 5.55 6.70 5.22
C ASN A 172 6.69 7.51 4.55
N LYS A 173 7.06 8.68 5.08
CA LYS A 173 8.11 9.54 4.53
C LYS A 173 9.45 9.27 5.18
N SER A 174 10.54 9.48 4.45
CA SER A 174 11.86 9.63 5.06
C SER A 174 11.92 10.98 5.76
N LEU A 175 12.11 10.94 7.08
CA LEU A 175 12.25 12.17 7.87
C LEU A 175 13.60 12.83 7.63
N GLU A 176 14.63 12.05 7.31
CA GLU A 176 15.97 12.53 6.94
C GLU A 176 15.89 13.45 5.72
N HIS A 177 15.25 13.01 4.64
CA HIS A 177 15.03 13.86 3.47
C HIS A 177 14.17 15.09 3.76
N ARG A 178 13.23 15.00 4.71
CA ARG A 178 12.44 16.18 5.13
C ARG A 178 13.27 17.15 5.97
N ILE A 179 14.24 16.69 6.74
CA ILE A 179 15.21 17.53 7.45
C ILE A 179 16.07 18.28 6.44
N ASP A 180 16.64 17.57 5.46
CA ASP A 180 17.44 18.18 4.40
C ASP A 180 16.67 19.26 3.62
N ALA A 181 15.36 19.05 3.43
CA ALA A 181 14.46 19.99 2.77
C ALA A 181 13.95 21.14 3.69
N GLY A 182 14.34 21.19 4.96
CA GLY A 182 13.86 22.19 5.93
C GLY A 182 12.38 22.04 6.33
N LEU A 183 11.77 20.89 6.02
CA LEU A 183 10.37 20.57 6.28
C LEU A 183 10.16 19.79 7.58
N PHE A 184 11.24 19.37 8.23
CA PHE A 184 11.20 18.70 9.52
C PHE A 184 12.41 19.10 10.36
N ARG A 185 12.22 19.31 11.65
CA ARG A 185 13.31 19.71 12.54
C ARG A 185 14.11 18.50 13.00
N GLU A 186 15.43 18.65 12.96
CA GLU A 186 16.39 17.64 13.40
C GLU A 186 16.24 17.28 14.89
N ASP A 187 16.03 18.28 15.76
CA ASP A 187 15.85 18.07 17.20
C ASP A 187 14.59 17.25 17.54
N LEU A 188 13.49 17.49 16.83
CA LEU A 188 12.27 16.71 16.94
C LEU A 188 12.48 15.28 16.45
N TYR A 189 13.20 15.10 15.33
CA TYR A 189 13.53 13.78 14.80
C TYR A 189 14.26 12.93 15.83
N PHE A 190 15.33 13.44 16.44
CA PHE A 190 16.08 12.68 17.45
C PHE A 190 15.25 12.38 18.71
N ARG A 191 14.28 13.23 19.05
CA ARG A 191 13.37 12.96 20.19
C ARG A 191 12.36 11.85 19.89
N LEU A 192 11.92 11.72 18.63
CA LEU A 192 10.95 10.71 18.20
C LEU A 192 11.62 9.38 17.82
N ASN A 193 12.77 9.43 17.18
CA ASN A 193 13.46 8.29 16.56
C ASN A 193 14.33 7.51 17.55
N VAL A 194 13.81 7.25 18.76
CA VAL A 194 14.53 6.47 19.79
C VAL A 194 14.48 4.97 19.48
N ILE A 195 13.29 4.47 19.14
CA ILE A 195 13.08 3.08 18.72
C ILE A 195 12.40 3.07 17.35
N PRO A 196 13.16 2.93 16.25
CA PRO A 196 12.59 2.81 14.90
C PRO A 196 12.07 1.39 14.64
N ILE A 197 10.82 1.31 14.15
CA ILE A 197 10.17 0.07 13.72
C ILE A 197 9.84 0.19 12.24
N ASN A 198 10.46 -0.64 11.39
CA ASN A 198 10.27 -0.59 9.94
C ASN A 198 9.38 -1.75 9.47
N ILE A 199 8.13 -1.46 9.15
CA ILE A 199 7.19 -2.48 8.65
C ILE A 199 7.48 -2.76 7.16
N PRO A 200 7.81 -4.01 6.78
CA PRO A 200 8.06 -4.33 5.38
C PRO A 200 6.76 -4.24 4.56
N PRO A 201 6.84 -3.73 3.32
CA PRO A 201 5.70 -3.77 2.40
C PRO A 201 5.35 -5.21 2.01
N LEU A 202 4.11 -5.45 1.60
CA LEU A 202 3.55 -6.77 1.32
C LEU A 202 4.37 -7.55 0.26
N ARG A 203 4.89 -6.86 -0.76
CA ARG A 203 5.80 -7.45 -1.76
C ARG A 203 7.11 -8.04 -1.21
N LYS A 204 7.56 -7.59 -0.03
CA LYS A 204 8.74 -8.14 0.67
C LYS A 204 8.38 -9.27 1.66
N ARG A 205 7.08 -9.57 1.82
CA ARG A 205 6.54 -10.63 2.68
C ARG A 205 5.48 -11.44 1.93
N LYS A 206 5.82 -11.90 0.72
CA LYS A 206 4.88 -12.62 -0.17
C LYS A 206 4.25 -13.87 0.45
N GLU A 207 4.95 -14.49 1.40
CA GLU A 207 4.48 -15.61 2.22
C GLU A 207 3.19 -15.29 2.99
N ASP A 208 2.97 -14.01 3.36
CA ASP A 208 1.77 -13.59 4.07
C ASP A 208 0.55 -13.48 3.14
N ILE A 209 0.74 -13.35 1.82
CA ILE A 209 -0.36 -13.07 0.89
C ILE A 209 -1.45 -14.16 0.94
N PRO A 210 -1.12 -15.48 0.91
CA PRO A 210 -2.14 -16.51 0.96
C PRO A 210 -2.92 -16.51 2.25
N ILE A 211 -2.25 -16.41 3.40
CA ILE A 211 -2.94 -16.48 4.69
C ILE A 211 -3.81 -15.24 4.90
N LEU A 212 -3.34 -14.05 4.51
CA LEU A 212 -4.12 -12.81 4.56
C LEU A 212 -5.33 -12.85 3.62
N ALA A 213 -5.15 -13.34 2.39
CA ALA A 213 -6.23 -13.44 1.42
C ALA A 213 -7.34 -14.38 1.92
N LEU A 214 -6.97 -15.53 2.48
CA LEU A 214 -7.92 -16.48 3.07
C LEU A 214 -8.60 -15.92 4.32
N TYR A 215 -7.85 -15.22 5.17
CA TYR A 215 -8.40 -14.55 6.36
C TYR A 215 -9.47 -13.52 5.99
N PHE A 216 -9.18 -12.66 5.01
CA PHE A 216 -10.16 -11.68 4.56
C PHE A 216 -11.36 -12.33 3.86
N LEU A 217 -11.14 -13.38 3.06
CA LEU A 217 -12.23 -14.10 2.41
C LEU A 217 -13.16 -14.74 3.44
N ASP A 218 -12.61 -15.38 4.48
CA ASP A 218 -13.38 -15.96 5.57
C ASP A 218 -14.19 -14.89 6.31
N TYR A 219 -13.56 -13.76 6.66
CA TYR A 219 -14.24 -12.61 7.24
C TYR A 219 -15.42 -12.13 6.38
N TYR A 220 -15.23 -11.96 5.06
CA TYR A 220 -16.30 -11.50 4.17
C TYR A 220 -17.38 -12.55 3.91
N ASN A 221 -17.02 -13.83 3.88
CA ASN A 221 -17.99 -14.92 3.83
C ASN A 221 -18.93 -14.87 5.02
N GLN A 222 -18.40 -14.69 6.23
CA GLN A 222 -19.22 -14.55 7.44
C GLN A 222 -20.05 -13.26 7.41
N TYR A 223 -19.42 -12.14 7.05
CA TYR A 223 -20.06 -10.83 7.05
C TYR A 223 -21.21 -10.72 6.06
N TYR A 224 -21.07 -11.28 4.85
CA TYR A 224 -22.09 -11.26 3.81
C TYR A 224 -22.91 -12.55 3.71
N ASN A 225 -22.72 -13.50 4.64
CA ASN A 225 -23.36 -14.81 4.62
C ASN A 225 -23.18 -15.55 3.28
N MET A 226 -21.92 -15.62 2.82
CA MET A 226 -21.48 -16.28 1.59
C MET A 226 -20.61 -17.51 1.89
N ASP A 227 -20.34 -18.30 0.86
CA ASP A 227 -19.48 -19.49 0.91
C ASP A 227 -18.54 -19.48 -0.32
N LYS A 228 -17.79 -18.39 -0.46
CA LYS A 228 -16.82 -18.20 -1.54
C LYS A 228 -15.51 -18.91 -1.22
N LYS A 229 -14.90 -19.49 -2.25
CA LYS A 229 -13.57 -20.11 -2.24
C LYS A 229 -12.68 -19.46 -3.29
N VAL A 230 -11.37 -19.58 -3.14
CA VAL A 230 -10.40 -19.07 -4.12
C VAL A 230 -9.69 -20.23 -4.80
N SER A 231 -9.60 -20.18 -6.13
CA SER A 231 -8.80 -21.15 -6.90
C SER A 231 -7.30 -20.94 -6.73
N VAL A 232 -6.51 -22.01 -6.90
CA VAL A 232 -5.03 -21.94 -6.81
C VAL A 232 -4.44 -20.91 -7.76
N LYS A 233 -4.94 -20.84 -9.00
CA LYS A 233 -4.44 -19.90 -10.00
C LYS A 233 -4.69 -18.44 -9.62
N VAL A 234 -5.85 -18.14 -9.02
CA VAL A 234 -6.11 -16.80 -8.47
C VAL A 234 -5.09 -16.47 -7.39
N MET A 235 -4.80 -17.42 -6.49
CA MET A 235 -3.80 -17.23 -5.44
C MET A 235 -2.40 -16.95 -6.00
N GLU A 236 -1.98 -17.69 -7.02
CA GLU A 236 -0.69 -17.45 -7.71
C GLU A 236 -0.63 -16.04 -8.29
N ASN A 237 -1.70 -15.59 -8.94
CA ASN A 237 -1.81 -14.22 -9.43
C ASN A 237 -1.68 -13.19 -8.29
N LEU A 238 -2.35 -13.41 -7.16
CA LEU A 238 -2.26 -12.52 -5.99
C LEU A 238 -0.83 -12.45 -5.43
N ILE A 239 -0.10 -13.57 -5.39
CA ILE A 239 1.30 -13.63 -4.90
C ILE A 239 2.25 -12.85 -5.83
N ASP A 240 2.02 -12.91 -7.13
CA ASP A 240 2.89 -12.29 -8.14
C ASP A 240 2.72 -10.77 -8.26
N TYR A 241 1.66 -10.21 -7.68
CA TYR A 241 1.40 -8.78 -7.73
C TYR A 241 2.21 -7.99 -6.68
N GLU A 242 2.55 -6.74 -7.01
CA GLU A 242 3.44 -5.90 -6.19
C GLU A 242 2.75 -5.21 -5.00
N TRP A 243 1.41 -5.18 -4.97
CA TRP A 243 0.62 -4.60 -3.89
C TRP A 243 1.06 -3.19 -3.46
N PRO A 244 1.00 -2.18 -4.35
CA PRO A 244 1.37 -0.80 -4.01
C PRO A 244 0.54 -0.19 -2.86
N GLY A 245 -0.69 -0.63 -2.65
CA GLY A 245 -1.52 -0.29 -1.49
C GLY A 245 -1.46 -1.30 -0.35
N ASN A 246 -0.50 -2.23 -0.40
CA ASN A 246 -0.19 -3.23 0.62
C ASN A 246 -1.43 -4.03 1.07
N VAL A 247 -1.57 -4.26 2.38
CA VAL A 247 -2.64 -5.10 2.96
C VAL A 247 -4.01 -4.45 2.75
N ARG A 248 -4.09 -3.10 2.74
CA ARG A 248 -5.34 -2.38 2.46
C ARG A 248 -5.85 -2.66 1.04
N GLU A 249 -4.96 -2.67 0.05
CA GLU A 249 -5.33 -3.03 -1.33
C GLU A 249 -5.74 -4.50 -1.42
N LEU A 250 -4.98 -5.41 -0.80
CA LEU A 250 -5.33 -6.84 -0.78
C LEU A 250 -6.73 -7.07 -0.19
N LYS A 251 -7.01 -6.50 0.98
CA LYS A 251 -8.32 -6.60 1.63
C LYS A 251 -9.45 -6.17 0.70
N ASN A 252 -9.33 -4.98 0.09
CA ASN A 252 -10.34 -4.44 -0.83
C ASN A 252 -10.52 -5.28 -2.09
N VAL A 253 -9.43 -5.87 -2.61
CA VAL A 253 -9.49 -6.76 -3.78
C VAL A 253 -10.22 -8.05 -3.43
N ILE A 254 -9.92 -8.67 -2.29
CA ILE A 254 -10.61 -9.90 -1.84
C ILE A 254 -12.09 -9.65 -1.61
N GLU A 255 -12.45 -8.55 -0.94
CA GLU A 255 -13.85 -8.14 -0.76
C GLU A 255 -14.58 -8.04 -2.10
N ARG A 256 -13.98 -7.33 -3.06
CA ARG A 256 -14.56 -7.14 -4.39
C ARG A 256 -14.73 -8.46 -5.13
N LEU A 257 -13.74 -9.35 -5.10
CA LEU A 257 -13.83 -10.65 -5.75
C LEU A 257 -14.92 -11.50 -5.13
N ALA A 258 -15.07 -11.48 -3.80
CA ALA A 258 -16.14 -12.19 -3.10
C ALA A 258 -17.53 -11.70 -3.49
N LEU A 259 -17.70 -10.39 -3.70
CA LEU A 259 -18.98 -9.77 -4.07
C LEU A 259 -19.35 -9.94 -5.56
N ILE A 260 -18.37 -9.87 -6.47
CA ILE A 260 -18.60 -9.87 -7.91
C ILE A 260 -18.65 -11.27 -8.50
N SER A 261 -17.90 -12.24 -7.94
CA SER A 261 -17.88 -13.58 -8.51
C SER A 261 -19.28 -14.17 -8.50
N LEU A 262 -19.70 -14.73 -9.63
CA LEU A 262 -21.03 -15.34 -9.75
C LEU A 262 -21.05 -16.70 -9.04
N ASP A 263 -20.00 -17.47 -9.25
CA ASP A 263 -19.87 -18.81 -8.70
C ASP A 263 -19.27 -18.83 -7.29
N LYS A 264 -19.41 -19.96 -6.61
CA LYS A 264 -18.79 -20.21 -5.30
C LYS A 264 -17.26 -20.15 -5.36
N THR A 265 -16.66 -20.55 -6.48
CA THR A 265 -15.21 -20.51 -6.65
C THR A 265 -14.82 -19.27 -7.43
N ILE A 266 -13.96 -18.44 -6.86
CA ILE A 266 -13.31 -17.30 -7.51
C ILE A 266 -12.21 -17.83 -8.42
N THR A 267 -12.32 -17.53 -9.71
CA THR A 267 -11.45 -18.00 -10.79
C THR A 267 -10.67 -16.84 -11.43
N GLU A 268 -9.76 -17.16 -12.35
CA GLU A 268 -8.95 -16.14 -13.04
C GLU A 268 -9.81 -15.19 -13.89
N GLU A 269 -10.99 -15.63 -14.35
CA GLU A 269 -11.92 -14.81 -15.11
C GLU A 269 -12.46 -13.66 -14.25
N ASP A 270 -12.68 -13.92 -12.95
CA ASP A 270 -13.16 -12.92 -11.99
C ASP A 270 -12.13 -11.81 -11.74
N LEU A 271 -10.83 -12.10 -11.94
CA LEU A 271 -9.77 -11.11 -11.79
C LEU A 271 -9.92 -9.96 -12.79
N THR A 272 -10.54 -10.20 -13.96
CA THR A 272 -10.76 -9.17 -14.98
C THR A 272 -11.66 -8.02 -14.49
N TYR A 273 -12.56 -8.30 -13.54
CA TYR A 273 -13.44 -7.32 -12.90
C TYR A 273 -12.79 -6.58 -11.73
N SER A 274 -11.55 -6.92 -11.40
CA SER A 274 -10.76 -6.21 -10.40
C SER A 274 -9.70 -5.34 -11.06
N SER A 275 -9.49 -4.13 -10.56
CA SER A 275 -8.46 -3.18 -11.05
C SER A 275 -7.02 -3.74 -11.07
N PHE A 276 -6.85 -4.89 -10.39
CA PHE A 276 -5.72 -5.81 -10.50
C PHE A 276 -5.39 -6.19 -11.94
N ALA A 277 -6.40 -6.48 -12.78
CA ALA A 277 -6.20 -6.81 -14.19
C ALA A 277 -5.67 -5.61 -14.97
N THR A 278 -6.25 -4.41 -14.83
CA THR A 278 -5.88 -3.23 -15.62
C THR A 278 -4.41 -2.81 -15.43
N LYS A 279 -3.86 -2.94 -14.21
CA LYS A 279 -2.43 -2.66 -13.95
C LYS A 279 -1.50 -3.78 -14.45
N LYS A 280 -1.91 -5.05 -14.37
CA LYS A 280 -1.14 -6.18 -14.92
C LYS A 280 -1.14 -6.13 -16.45
N TYR A 281 -2.26 -5.83 -17.09
CA TYR A 281 -2.36 -5.61 -18.54
C TYR A 281 -1.51 -4.41 -19.00
N ASN A 282 -1.52 -3.27 -18.30
CA ASN A 282 -0.62 -2.15 -18.63
C ASN A 282 0.87 -2.47 -18.41
N THR A 283 1.20 -3.36 -17.48
CA THR A 283 2.60 -3.77 -17.22
C THR A 283 3.07 -4.85 -18.22
N ILE A 284 2.17 -5.74 -18.66
CA ILE A 284 2.41 -6.71 -19.73
C ILE A 284 2.52 -5.99 -21.08
N GLU A 285 1.68 -4.98 -21.36
CA GLU A 285 1.82 -4.14 -22.56
C GLU A 285 3.12 -3.32 -22.54
N LYS A 286 3.56 -2.80 -21.39
CA LYS A 286 4.89 -2.16 -21.29
C LYS A 286 6.04 -3.14 -21.54
N LYS A 287 5.98 -4.37 -21.04
CA LYS A 287 6.99 -5.41 -21.33
C LYS A 287 6.96 -5.90 -22.78
N ASN A 288 5.81 -5.84 -23.46
CA ASN A 288 5.70 -6.19 -24.88
C ASN A 288 6.08 -5.03 -25.82
N TYR A 289 6.13 -3.78 -25.33
CA TYR A 289 6.64 -2.63 -26.09
C TYR A 289 8.17 -2.50 -26.04
N GLU A 290 8.82 -3.13 -25.05
CA GLU A 290 10.28 -3.27 -24.98
C GLU A 290 10.79 -4.57 -25.65
N GLN A 291 10.23 -4.94 -26.81
CA GLN A 291 11.08 -5.58 -27.80
C GLN A 291 12.00 -4.48 -28.32
N SER A 292 13.25 -4.47 -27.84
CA SER A 292 14.32 -3.65 -28.38
C SER A 292 14.39 -3.85 -29.89
N TYR A 293 13.84 -2.91 -30.65
CA TYR A 293 14.30 -2.68 -32.00
C TYR A 293 15.73 -2.17 -31.81
N GLU A 294 16.72 -3.02 -32.10
CA GLU A 294 18.09 -2.53 -32.30
C GLU A 294 17.98 -1.42 -33.35
N PHE A 295 18.19 -0.18 -32.91
CA PHE A 295 18.26 0.96 -33.80
C PHE A 295 19.59 0.82 -34.55
N ASP A 296 19.52 0.26 -35.75
CA ASP A 296 20.67 0.20 -36.64
C ASP A 296 20.92 1.62 -37.18
N GLU A 297 21.90 2.32 -36.59
CA GLU A 297 22.27 3.70 -36.94
C GLU A 297 22.66 3.88 -38.41
N LYS A 298 22.80 2.79 -39.17
CA LYS A 298 23.13 2.79 -40.61
C LYS A 298 21.91 2.91 -41.53
N LEU A 299 20.69 2.76 -41.02
CA LEU A 299 19.47 2.81 -41.83
C LEU A 299 18.81 4.19 -41.77
N SER A 300 18.42 4.71 -42.92
CA SER A 300 17.57 5.90 -43.01
C SER A 300 16.15 5.61 -42.52
N LEU A 301 15.45 6.63 -42.02
CA LEU A 301 14.03 6.52 -41.61
C LEU A 301 13.16 5.90 -42.72
N LYS A 302 13.47 6.19 -43.98
CA LYS A 302 12.76 5.65 -45.14
C LYS A 302 12.93 4.13 -45.25
N GLU A 303 14.12 3.61 -44.95
CA GLU A 303 14.41 2.16 -44.96
C GLU A 303 13.80 1.47 -43.74
N ILE A 304 13.84 2.09 -42.57
CA ILE A 304 13.22 1.56 -41.34
C ILE A 304 11.72 1.36 -41.56
N VAL A 305 11.03 2.38 -42.09
CA VAL A 305 9.60 2.30 -42.39
C VAL A 305 9.32 1.22 -43.44
N ALA A 306 10.11 1.16 -44.51
CA ALA A 306 9.93 0.16 -45.56
C ALA A 306 10.12 -1.29 -45.04
N ASN A 307 11.13 -1.53 -44.21
CA ASN A 307 11.42 -2.83 -43.61
C ASN A 307 10.31 -3.27 -42.68
N TYR A 308 9.80 -2.34 -41.86
CA TYR A 308 8.69 -2.61 -40.95
C TYR A 308 7.40 -2.91 -41.71
N GLU A 309 7.07 -2.10 -42.72
CA GLU A 309 5.92 -2.33 -43.60
C GLU A 309 5.98 -3.73 -44.23
N ILE A 310 7.13 -4.12 -44.77
CA ILE A 310 7.30 -5.44 -45.40
C ILE A 310 7.15 -6.58 -44.40
N LYS A 311 7.70 -6.44 -43.19
CA LYS A 311 7.55 -7.43 -42.13
C LYS A 311 6.08 -7.63 -41.75
N VAL A 312 5.32 -6.53 -41.62
CA VAL A 312 3.87 -6.58 -41.37
C VAL A 312 3.15 -7.29 -42.52
N ILE A 313 3.45 -6.92 -43.77
CA ILE A 313 2.83 -7.50 -44.95
C ILE A 313 3.09 -9.01 -45.04
N LEU A 314 4.34 -9.44 -44.89
CA LEU A 314 4.72 -10.86 -44.96
C LEU A 314 4.07 -11.68 -43.84
N ASN A 315 4.05 -11.15 -42.61
CA ASN A 315 3.37 -11.81 -41.49
C ASN A 315 1.86 -11.94 -41.72
N SER A 316 1.22 -10.91 -42.26
CA SER A 316 -0.21 -10.96 -42.63
C SER A 316 -0.46 -11.97 -43.75
N VAL A 317 0.38 -12.04 -44.78
CA VAL A 317 0.24 -13.04 -45.85
C VAL A 317 0.42 -14.45 -45.30
N LYS A 318 1.40 -14.69 -44.42
CA LYS A 318 1.62 -15.98 -43.75
C LYS A 318 0.43 -16.39 -42.88
N ARG A 319 -0.16 -15.45 -42.14
CA ARG A 319 -1.31 -15.70 -41.23
C ARG A 319 -2.62 -15.96 -41.97
N TYR A 320 -2.87 -15.23 -43.06
CA TYR A 320 -4.16 -15.28 -43.78
C TYR A 320 -4.11 -16.08 -45.10
N GLY A 321 -2.93 -16.62 -45.45
CA GLY A 321 -2.71 -17.57 -46.53
C GLY A 321 -2.82 -17.02 -47.96
N SER A 322 -3.13 -15.73 -48.13
CA SER A 322 -3.14 -15.09 -49.46
C SER A 322 -2.97 -13.57 -49.39
N ILE A 323 -2.38 -13.00 -50.43
CA ILE A 323 -2.20 -11.54 -50.57
C ILE A 323 -3.55 -10.81 -50.57
N ARG A 324 -4.58 -11.37 -51.22
CA ARG A 324 -5.91 -10.74 -51.27
C ARG A 324 -6.58 -10.70 -49.89
N LYS A 325 -6.45 -11.75 -49.09
CA LYS A 325 -6.97 -11.77 -47.71
C LYS A 325 -6.19 -10.84 -46.79
N ALA A 326 -4.86 -10.84 -46.91
CA ALA A 326 -3.99 -9.92 -46.16
C ALA A 326 -4.31 -8.45 -46.49
N ALA A 327 -4.51 -8.11 -47.77
CA ALA A 327 -4.89 -6.78 -48.23
C ALA A 327 -6.20 -6.29 -47.61
N ARG A 328 -7.21 -7.17 -47.55
CA ARG A 328 -8.51 -6.86 -46.95
C ARG A 328 -8.39 -6.57 -45.44
N VAL A 329 -7.60 -7.36 -44.71
CA VAL A 329 -7.38 -7.16 -43.27
C VAL A 329 -6.57 -5.89 -43.00
N LEU A 330 -5.56 -5.62 -43.83
CA LEU A 330 -4.71 -4.43 -43.75
C LEU A 330 -5.34 -3.18 -44.36
N GLN A 331 -6.59 -3.26 -44.83
CA GLN A 331 -7.35 -2.15 -45.42
C GLN A 331 -6.62 -1.44 -46.58
N VAL A 332 -5.89 -2.20 -47.39
CA VAL A 332 -5.18 -1.70 -48.58
C VAL A 332 -5.56 -2.52 -49.81
N SER A 333 -5.28 -1.99 -51.00
CA SER A 333 -5.51 -2.73 -52.24
C SER A 333 -4.51 -3.89 -52.39
N PRO A 334 -4.90 -5.02 -53.01
CA PRO A 334 -3.96 -6.12 -53.31
C PRO A 334 -2.79 -5.69 -54.19
N SER A 335 -2.99 -4.71 -55.08
CA SER A 335 -1.93 -4.15 -55.91
C SER A 335 -0.93 -3.32 -55.11
N THR A 336 -1.38 -2.61 -54.06
CA THR A 336 -0.48 -1.88 -53.13
C THR A 336 0.47 -2.84 -52.41
N LEU A 337 -0.05 -3.96 -51.89
CA LEU A 337 0.78 -4.98 -51.23
C LEU A 337 1.78 -5.63 -52.20
N SER A 338 1.30 -6.05 -53.37
CA SER A 338 2.15 -6.69 -54.39
C SER A 338 3.27 -5.77 -54.85
N ARG A 339 2.98 -4.47 -55.02
CA ARG A 339 3.98 -3.45 -55.40
C ARG A 339 5.03 -3.28 -54.31
N LYS A 340 4.63 -3.10 -53.04
CA LYS A 340 5.57 -2.95 -51.93
C LYS A 340 6.49 -4.17 -51.79
N ILE A 341 5.93 -5.39 -51.90
CA ILE A 341 6.72 -6.64 -51.86
C ILE A 341 7.74 -6.67 -53.01
N SER A 342 7.32 -6.36 -54.24
CA SER A 342 8.19 -6.40 -55.42
C SER A 342 9.33 -5.39 -55.31
N THR A 343 9.01 -4.13 -54.97
CA THR A 343 10.01 -3.07 -54.79
C THR A 343 11.02 -3.40 -53.68
N TYR A 344 10.61 -4.08 -52.61
CA TYR A 344 11.53 -4.50 -51.56
C TYR A 344 12.52 -5.56 -52.04
N PHE A 345 12.06 -6.58 -52.78
CA PHE A 345 12.94 -7.63 -53.31
C PHE A 345 13.82 -7.15 -54.46
N GLU A 346 13.42 -6.11 -55.19
CA GLU A 346 14.26 -5.45 -56.20
C GLU A 346 15.40 -4.65 -55.56
N ASN A 347 15.14 -3.95 -54.45
CA ASN A 347 16.14 -3.12 -53.77
C ASN A 347 17.13 -3.90 -52.90
N ASN A 348 16.87 -5.19 -52.63
CA ASN A 348 17.72 -6.06 -51.79
C ASN A 348 18.33 -7.22 -52.61
N LYS A 349 18.57 -7.01 -53.90
CA LYS A 349 19.06 -8.03 -54.84
C LYS A 349 20.56 -7.96 -55.16
N ASP A 350 21.31 -7.09 -54.48
CA ASP A 350 22.77 -6.98 -54.56
C ASP A 350 23.45 -7.42 -53.25
#